data_AF-A0AAV8TBX1-F1
#
_entry.id   AF-A0AAV8TBX1-F1
#
_cell.length_a   1.000
_cell.length_b   1.000
_cell.length_c   1.000
_cell.angle_alpha   90.00
_cell.angle_beta   90.00
_cell.angle_gamma   90.00
#
_symmetry.space_group_name_H-M   'P 1'
#
loop_
_entity.id
_entity.type
_entity.pdbx_description
1 polymer ?
#
loop_
_entity_poly.entity_id
_entity_poly.type
_entity_poly.pdbx_seq_one_letter_code
_entity_poly.pdbx_strand_id
1 'polypeptide(L)'
;MPGRTEVEQFHRIFKLCGSPLEDYWKIMRLPTSFRPPQHYKPRLQEAFKDFPESSIDLMTNLLNLNPSYCGTAASALQRLFFSSSPLACDLSDLPVIYREEDEPTRGNDQRRRKNMKKQSSRRNIKVQGRKNLVTPQTKEGTESVKTVFFLLLQ
;
A
#
# COMPACT_ATOMS: atom_id res chain seq x y z
N MET A 1 -8.49 -10.85 0.01
CA MET A 1 -8.53 -10.39 1.42
C MET A 1 -7.13 -10.03 1.88
N PRO A 2 -6.97 -8.89 2.57
CA PRO A 2 -5.68 -8.47 3.12
C PRO A 2 -5.23 -9.41 4.26
N GLY A 3 -3.93 -9.64 4.39
CA GLY A 3 -3.33 -10.28 5.56
C GLY A 3 -3.48 -9.42 6.81
N ARG A 4 -3.51 -10.04 8.00
CA ARG A 4 -3.62 -9.32 9.29
C ARG A 4 -2.30 -8.75 9.76
N THR A 5 -1.19 -9.26 9.23
CA THR A 5 0.17 -8.79 9.50
C THR A 5 0.96 -8.74 8.19
N GLU A 6 2.09 -8.02 8.19
CA GLU A 6 2.99 -7.95 7.03
C GLU A 6 3.51 -9.35 6.64
N VAL A 7 3.86 -10.17 7.63
CA VAL A 7 4.30 -11.56 7.40
C VAL A 7 3.20 -12.36 6.73
N GLU A 8 1.96 -12.26 7.23
CA GLU A 8 0.82 -12.94 6.60
C GLU A 8 0.57 -12.44 5.17
N GLN A 9 0.72 -11.14 4.93
CA GLN A 9 0.57 -10.56 3.60
C GLN A 9 1.63 -11.09 2.63
N PHE A 10 2.90 -11.14 3.03
CA PHE A 10 3.97 -11.75 2.21
C PHE A 10 3.70 -13.23 1.91
N HIS A 11 3.26 -13.99 2.91
CA HIS A 11 2.91 -15.41 2.69
C HIS A 11 1.76 -15.57 1.69
N ARG A 12 0.76 -14.68 1.70
CA ARG A 12 -0.34 -14.67 0.73
C ARG A 12 0.18 -14.35 -0.68
N ILE A 13 1.04 -13.35 -0.81
CA ILE A 13 1.67 -12.98 -2.08
C ILE A 13 2.47 -14.17 -2.64
N PHE A 14 3.34 -14.80 -1.84
CA PHE A 14 4.16 -15.93 -2.29
C PHE A 14 3.34 -17.19 -2.58
N LYS A 15 2.20 -17.40 -1.93
CA LYS A 15 1.30 -18.50 -2.30
C LYS A 15 0.70 -18.33 -3.70
N LEU A 16 0.49 -17.10 -4.15
CA LEU A 16 -0.02 -16.79 -5.48
C LEU A 16 1.09 -16.78 -6.53
N CYS A 17 2.16 -16.01 -6.26
CA CYS A 17 3.23 -15.73 -7.21
C CYS A 17 4.34 -16.80 -7.20
N GLY A 18 4.37 -17.66 -6.20
CA GLY A 18 5.46 -18.60 -5.94
C GLY A 18 6.49 -18.04 -4.96
N SER A 19 7.35 -18.93 -4.45
CA SER A 19 8.48 -18.52 -3.61
C SER A 19 9.53 -17.79 -4.43
N PRO A 20 10.06 -16.66 -3.93
CA PRO A 20 11.13 -15.94 -4.61
C PRO A 20 12.45 -16.71 -4.59
N LEU A 21 13.28 -16.49 -5.61
CA LEU A 21 14.65 -16.99 -5.70
C LEU A 21 15.58 -16.31 -4.67
N GLU A 22 16.78 -16.87 -4.46
CA GLU A 22 17.71 -16.34 -3.45
C GLU A 22 18.09 -14.88 -3.69
N ASP A 23 18.21 -14.45 -4.96
CA ASP A 23 18.62 -13.10 -5.31
C ASP A 23 17.60 -12.02 -4.91
N TYR A 24 16.32 -12.36 -4.87
CA TYR A 24 15.27 -11.46 -4.36
C TYR A 24 15.58 -11.03 -2.92
N TRP A 25 15.99 -11.96 -2.06
CA TRP A 25 16.28 -11.67 -0.66
C TRP A 25 17.49 -10.74 -0.50
N LYS A 26 18.49 -10.87 -1.39
CA LYS A 26 19.67 -10.00 -1.41
C LYS A 26 19.31 -8.57 -1.80
N ILE A 27 18.46 -8.42 -2.82
CA ILE A 27 18.00 -7.12 -3.32
C ILE A 27 17.11 -6.42 -2.29
N MET A 28 16.13 -7.15 -1.74
CA MET A 28 15.11 -6.56 -0.86
C MET A 28 15.57 -6.38 0.58
N ARG A 29 16.66 -7.05 1.00
CA ARG A 29 17.25 -6.95 2.35
C ARG A 29 16.22 -7.16 3.48
N LEU A 30 15.29 -8.10 3.26
CA LEU A 30 14.21 -8.38 4.20
C LEU A 30 14.66 -9.28 5.37
N PRO A 31 14.07 -9.12 6.56
CA PRO A 31 14.23 -10.06 7.66
C PRO A 31 13.90 -11.51 7.27
N THR A 32 14.62 -12.47 7.85
CA THR A 32 14.40 -13.90 7.59
C THR A 32 13.03 -14.40 8.03
N SER A 33 12.35 -13.68 8.94
CA SER A 33 10.97 -13.97 9.35
C SER A 33 9.94 -13.88 8.22
N PHE A 34 10.28 -13.22 7.11
CA PHE A 34 9.43 -13.17 5.92
C PHE A 34 9.66 -14.34 4.95
N ARG A 35 10.71 -15.15 5.17
CA ARG A 35 10.96 -16.33 4.34
C ARG A 35 9.88 -17.37 4.63
N PRO A 36 9.19 -17.89 3.60
CA PRO A 36 8.18 -18.90 3.83
C PRO A 36 8.82 -20.20 4.34
N PRO A 37 8.16 -20.93 5.25
CA PRO A 37 8.69 -22.17 5.82
C PRO A 37 8.78 -23.31 4.79
N GLN A 38 8.05 -23.19 3.67
CA GLN A 38 8.06 -24.14 2.57
C GLN A 38 8.06 -23.38 1.24
N HIS A 39 8.65 -24.01 0.22
CA HIS A 39 8.65 -23.46 -1.13
C HIS A 39 7.24 -23.52 -1.75
N TYR A 40 6.72 -22.38 -2.19
CA TYR A 40 5.45 -22.28 -2.88
C TYR A 40 5.64 -22.34 -4.39
N LYS A 41 4.86 -23.19 -5.07
CA LYS A 41 4.75 -23.16 -6.52
C LYS A 41 3.88 -21.96 -6.94
N PRO A 42 4.18 -21.28 -8.07
CA PRO A 42 3.31 -20.26 -8.62
C PRO A 42 1.93 -20.85 -8.94
N ARG A 43 0.86 -20.12 -8.63
CA ARG A 43 -0.53 -20.53 -8.86
C ARG A 43 -1.34 -19.51 -9.64
N LEU A 44 -0.68 -18.52 -10.26
CA LEU A 44 -1.36 -17.43 -10.95
C LEU A 44 -2.27 -17.95 -12.08
N GLN A 45 -1.77 -18.85 -12.93
CA GLN A 45 -2.55 -19.48 -14.01
C GLN A 45 -3.76 -20.27 -13.48
N GLU A 46 -3.59 -21.01 -12.37
CA GLU A 46 -4.67 -21.79 -11.77
C GLU A 46 -5.73 -20.89 -11.13
N ALA A 47 -5.30 -19.83 -10.43
CA ALA A 47 -6.18 -18.88 -9.76
C ALA A 47 -7.00 -18.03 -10.73
N PHE A 48 -6.47 -17.75 -11.92
CA PHE A 48 -7.10 -16.94 -12.95
C PHE A 48 -7.35 -17.73 -14.24
N LYS A 49 -7.60 -19.03 -14.14
CA LYS A 49 -7.79 -19.94 -15.29
C LYS A 49 -8.94 -19.53 -16.23
N ASP A 50 -9.90 -18.77 -15.71
CA ASP A 50 -11.08 -18.31 -16.45
C ASP A 50 -10.81 -16.99 -17.20
N PHE A 51 -9.60 -16.42 -17.05
CA PHE A 51 -9.21 -15.18 -17.71
C PHE A 51 -8.56 -15.48 -19.06
N PRO A 52 -8.66 -14.57 -20.05
CA PRO A 52 -7.90 -14.68 -21.29
C PRO A 52 -6.40 -14.77 -21.02
N GLU A 53 -5.68 -15.54 -21.84
CA GLU A 53 -4.22 -15.72 -21.72
C GLU A 53 -3.46 -14.39 -21.74
N SER A 54 -3.90 -13.42 -22.56
CA SER A 54 -3.33 -12.07 -22.60
C SER A 54 -3.40 -11.34 -21.26
N SER A 55 -4.44 -11.59 -20.46
CA SER A 55 -4.61 -11.04 -19.11
C SER A 55 -3.63 -11.68 -18.14
N ILE A 56 -3.46 -13.00 -18.24
CA ILE A 56 -2.55 -13.76 -17.37
C ILE A 56 -1.11 -13.36 -17.64
N ASP A 57 -0.72 -13.16 -18.90
CA ASP A 57 0.60 -12.64 -19.26
C ASP A 57 0.86 -11.25 -18.66
N LEU A 58 -0.11 -10.33 -18.79
CA LEU A 58 -0.01 -9.01 -18.16
C LEU A 58 0.15 -9.11 -16.63
N MET A 59 -0.70 -9.88 -15.97
CA MET A 59 -0.65 -10.09 -14.51
C MET A 59 0.67 -10.72 -14.05
N THR A 60 1.23 -11.66 -14.82
CA THR A 60 2.51 -12.31 -14.49
C THR A 60 3.65 -11.30 -14.41
N ASN A 61 3.58 -10.24 -15.22
CA ASN A 61 4.59 -9.19 -15.21
C ASN A 61 4.33 -8.17 -14.11
N LEU A 62 3.09 -7.70 -13.96
CA LEU A 62 2.72 -6.74 -12.92
C LEU A 62 2.93 -7.29 -11.49
N LEU A 63 2.76 -8.60 -11.30
CA LEU A 63 2.92 -9.27 -10.01
C LEU A 63 4.31 -9.91 -9.84
N ASN A 64 5.29 -9.51 -10.65
CA ASN A 64 6.64 -10.01 -10.49
C ASN A 64 7.23 -9.58 -9.15
N LEU A 65 7.76 -10.54 -8.39
CA LEU A 65 8.33 -10.27 -7.07
C LEU A 65 9.57 -9.38 -7.15
N ASN A 66 10.34 -9.44 -8.23
CA ASN A 66 11.47 -8.56 -8.41
C ASN A 66 11.00 -7.25 -9.09
N PRO A 67 11.14 -6.09 -8.43
CA PRO A 67 10.71 -4.81 -8.98
C PRO A 67 11.33 -4.49 -10.34
N SER A 68 12.57 -4.92 -10.59
CA SER A 68 13.28 -4.70 -11.85
C SER A 68 12.62 -5.39 -13.05
N TYR A 69 11.79 -6.41 -12.82
CA TYR A 69 11.05 -7.14 -13.86
C TYR A 69 9.57 -6.77 -13.95
N CYS A 70 9.05 -5.94 -13.02
CA CYS A 70 7.66 -5.50 -13.03
C CYS A 70 7.33 -4.56 -14.21
N GLY A 71 8.37 -3.92 -14.78
CA GLY A 71 8.23 -3.03 -15.92
C GLY A 71 7.62 -1.68 -15.55
N THR A 72 7.21 -0.91 -16.56
CA THR A 72 6.56 0.39 -16.40
C THR A 72 5.11 0.34 -16.87
N ALA A 73 4.29 1.28 -16.41
CA ALA A 73 2.93 1.44 -16.91
C ALA A 73 2.88 1.60 -18.44
N ALA A 74 3.83 2.34 -19.02
CA ALA A 74 3.95 2.48 -20.47
C ALA A 74 4.19 1.13 -21.16
N SER A 75 5.09 0.29 -20.62
CA SER A 75 5.34 -1.06 -21.16
C SER A 75 4.14 -2.01 -21.00
N ALA A 76 3.38 -1.87 -19.91
CA ALA A 76 2.18 -2.65 -19.66
C ALA A 76 1.08 -2.34 -20.69
N LEU A 77 0.90 -1.07 -21.05
CA LEU A 77 -0.08 -0.62 -22.04
C LEU A 77 0.19 -1.15 -23.46
N GLN A 78 1.44 -1.56 -23.76
CA GLN A 78 1.80 -2.15 -25.05
C GLN A 78 1.48 -3.66 -25.14
N ARG A 79 0.97 -4.28 -24.08
CA ARG A 79 0.61 -5.72 -24.06
C ARG A 79 -0.65 -6.00 -24.86
N LEU A 80 -0.76 -7.24 -25.33
CA LEU A 80 -1.92 -7.75 -26.06
C LEU A 80 -3.24 -7.54 -25.32
N PHE A 81 -3.23 -7.57 -23.99
CA PHE A 81 -4.42 -7.33 -23.18
C PHE A 81 -5.18 -6.04 -23.56
N PHE A 82 -4.46 -4.96 -23.87
CA PHE A 82 -5.07 -3.67 -24.19
C PHE A 82 -5.43 -3.49 -25.67
N SER A 83 -5.01 -4.42 -26.55
CA SER A 83 -5.25 -4.36 -28.00
C SER A 83 -6.06 -5.54 -28.55
N SER A 84 -6.34 -6.57 -27.73
CA SER A 84 -7.18 -7.71 -28.09
C SER A 84 -8.65 -7.48 -27.73
N SER A 85 -9.56 -7.99 -28.56
CA SER A 85 -11.00 -8.02 -28.24
C SER A 85 -11.29 -8.95 -27.04
N PRO A 86 -12.22 -8.58 -26.13
CA PRO A 86 -12.98 -7.32 -26.10
C PRO A 86 -12.14 -6.15 -25.58
N LEU A 87 -12.29 -4.99 -26.22
CA LEU A 87 -11.70 -3.74 -25.73
C LEU A 87 -12.46 -3.24 -24.50
N ALA A 88 -11.87 -2.28 -23.78
CA ALA A 88 -12.52 -1.61 -22.67
C ALA A 88 -13.85 -0.98 -23.10
N CYS A 89 -14.85 -1.03 -22.22
CA CYS A 89 -16.13 -0.35 -22.44
C CYS A 89 -15.98 1.17 -22.38
N ASP A 90 -16.97 1.88 -22.92
CA ASP A 90 -17.01 3.33 -22.82
C ASP A 90 -17.28 3.76 -21.38
N LEU A 91 -16.82 4.96 -21.02
CA LEU A 91 -17.01 5.51 -19.67
C LEU A 91 -18.49 5.59 -19.26
N SER A 92 -19.38 5.77 -20.24
CA SER A 92 -20.83 5.83 -20.05
C SER A 92 -21.45 4.49 -19.63
N ASP A 93 -20.79 3.36 -19.91
CA ASP A 93 -21.25 2.01 -19.57
C ASP A 93 -20.83 1.59 -18.15
N LEU A 94 -19.97 2.37 -17.49
CA LEU A 94 -19.51 2.07 -16.13
C LEU A 94 -20.65 2.30 -15.12
N PRO A 95 -20.76 1.44 -14.08
CA PRO A 95 -21.78 1.60 -13.05
C PRO A 95 -21.54 2.87 -12.21
N VAL A 96 -22.59 3.67 -12.04
CA VAL A 96 -22.53 4.88 -11.19
C VAL A 96 -22.62 4.48 -9.72
N ILE A 97 -21.55 4.73 -8.95
CA ILE A 97 -21.51 4.49 -7.51
C ILE A 97 -21.80 5.81 -6.78
N TYR A 98 -22.99 5.93 -6.18
CA TYR A 98 -23.32 7.04 -5.31
C TYR A 98 -22.68 6.83 -3.93
N ARG A 99 -21.85 7.78 -3.49
CA ARG A 99 -21.35 7.86 -2.11
C ARG A 99 -22.21 8.90 -1.39
N GLU A 100 -22.87 8.53 -0.30
CA GLU A 100 -23.35 9.54 0.66
C GLU A 100 -22.12 10.27 1.19
N GLU A 101 -22.04 11.59 0.98
CA GLU A 101 -20.98 12.41 1.58
C GLU A 101 -21.01 12.24 3.10
N ASP A 102 -19.84 12.09 3.71
CA ASP A 102 -19.68 12.09 5.17
C ASP A 102 -20.25 13.41 5.74
N GLU A 103 -21.47 13.34 6.27
CA GLU A 103 -22.14 14.46 6.94
C GLU A 103 -21.15 15.06 7.96
N PRO A 104 -20.78 16.35 7.84
CA PRO A 104 -19.79 16.95 8.72
C PRO A 104 -20.40 17.00 10.12
N THR A 105 -19.97 16.07 10.98
CA THR A 105 -20.51 15.89 12.33
C THR A 105 -20.30 17.19 13.12
N ARG A 106 -21.32 18.06 13.12
CA ARG A 106 -21.34 19.39 13.78
C ARG A 106 -21.00 19.30 15.29
N GLY A 107 -21.04 18.11 15.87
CA GLY A 107 -20.66 17.84 17.26
C GLY A 107 -19.15 17.86 17.56
N ASN A 108 -18.29 17.57 16.58
CA ASN A 108 -16.84 17.47 16.84
C ASN A 108 -16.17 18.85 16.98
N ASP A 109 -16.63 19.86 16.25
CA ASP A 109 -16.10 21.23 16.37
C ASP A 109 -16.49 21.89 17.69
N GLN A 110 -17.69 21.61 18.21
CA GLN A 110 -18.10 22.09 19.53
C GLN A 110 -17.27 21.47 20.66
N ARG A 111 -16.92 20.17 20.57
CA ARG A 111 -16.03 19.50 21.52
C ARG A 111 -14.60 20.04 21.44
N ARG A 112 -14.06 20.26 20.23
CA ARG A 112 -12.74 20.89 20.05
C ARG A 112 -12.69 22.31 20.64
N ARG A 113 -13.72 23.14 20.39
CA ARG A 113 -13.83 24.49 20.98
C ARG A 113 -13.92 24.48 22.51
N LYS A 114 -14.68 23.55 23.12
CA LYS A 114 -14.76 23.42 24.58
C LYS A 114 -13.44 22.94 25.21
N ASN A 115 -12.73 22.03 24.56
CA ASN A 115 -11.45 21.52 25.05
C ASN A 115 -10.32 22.57 24.96
N MET A 116 -10.30 23.40 23.90
CA MET A 116 -9.34 24.51 23.81
C MET A 116 -9.55 25.58 24.89
N LYS A 117 -10.80 25.90 25.25
CA LYS A 117 -11.11 26.83 26.36
C LYS A 117 -10.67 26.29 27.73
N LYS A 118 -10.82 24.98 28.00
CA LYS A 118 -10.34 24.35 29.25
C LYS A 118 -8.81 24.32 29.35
N GLN A 119 -8.09 24.18 28.23
CA GLN A 119 -6.64 24.12 28.22
C GLN A 119 -5.97 25.50 28.41
N SER A 120 -6.62 26.58 27.93
CA SER A 120 -6.19 27.97 28.16
C SER A 120 -6.30 28.36 29.65
N SER A 121 -7.40 27.99 30.31
CA SER A 121 -7.60 28.27 31.74
C SER A 121 -6.58 27.56 32.64
N ARG A 122 -6.14 26.34 32.28
CA ARG A 122 -5.07 25.63 33.01
C ARG A 122 -3.66 26.18 32.76
N ARG A 123 -3.39 26.81 31.60
CA ARG A 123 -2.07 27.40 31.32
C ARG A 123 -1.83 28.70 32.09
N ASN A 124 -2.86 29.49 32.37
CA ASN A 124 -2.71 30.76 33.10
C ASN A 124 -2.32 30.61 34.59
N ILE A 125 -2.46 29.43 35.20
CA ILE A 125 -2.02 29.19 36.58
C ILE A 125 -0.52 28.85 36.68
N LYS A 126 0.12 28.42 35.58
CA LYS A 126 1.50 27.87 35.62
C LYS A 126 2.59 28.79 35.05
N VAL A 127 2.25 29.96 34.52
CA VAL A 127 3.20 30.87 33.83
C VAL A 127 3.99 31.79 34.77
N GLN A 128 3.78 31.73 36.09
CA GLN A 128 4.54 32.56 37.05
C GLN A 128 5.80 31.89 37.62
N GLY A 129 6.33 30.84 36.97
CA GLY A 129 7.52 30.12 37.45
C GLY A 129 8.40 29.55 36.36
N ARG A 130 9.57 30.18 36.19
CA ARG A 130 10.82 29.72 35.56
C ARG A 130 11.06 30.09 34.09
N LYS A 131 12.14 30.86 33.94
CA LYS A 131 12.82 31.34 32.72
C LYS A 131 14.04 30.43 32.45
N ASN A 132 14.55 30.42 31.20
CA ASN A 132 15.85 29.90 30.69
C ASN A 132 15.81 28.43 30.17
N LEU A 133 16.44 27.96 29.07
CA LEU A 133 17.35 28.49 28.02
C LEU A 133 17.61 27.34 26.97
N VAL A 134 17.77 27.68 25.66
CA VAL A 134 18.55 27.01 24.55
C VAL A 134 18.07 25.75 23.76
N THR A 135 17.75 26.01 22.47
CA THR A 135 18.05 25.43 21.11
C THR A 135 18.19 23.90 20.76
N PRO A 136 18.06 23.51 19.46
CA PRO A 136 17.51 22.21 18.98
C PRO A 136 18.54 21.29 18.29
N GLN A 137 18.16 20.02 18.04
CA GLN A 137 18.90 19.12 17.14
C GLN A 137 17.98 18.23 16.28
N THR A 138 18.31 18.21 14.99
CA THR A 138 17.70 17.50 13.84
C THR A 138 18.22 16.07 13.72
N LYS A 139 17.40 15.08 13.30
CA LYS A 139 17.87 13.87 12.60
C LYS A 139 16.83 13.34 11.59
N GLU A 140 17.23 13.31 10.33
CA GLU A 140 16.60 12.64 9.19
C GLU A 140 16.80 11.11 9.22
N GLY A 141 16.00 10.39 8.40
CA GLY A 141 16.42 9.11 7.83
C GLY A 141 15.51 7.91 8.07
N THR A 142 14.25 7.92 7.61
CA THR A 142 13.39 6.70 7.49
C THR A 142 12.38 6.79 6.33
N GLU A 143 12.84 7.21 5.15
CA GLU A 143 11.94 7.39 4.00
C GLU A 143 11.94 6.19 3.03
N SER A 144 13.07 5.48 2.91
CA SER A 144 13.24 4.45 1.87
C SER A 144 12.43 3.17 2.06
N VAL A 145 12.05 2.80 3.29
CA VAL A 145 11.33 1.54 3.55
C VAL A 145 9.83 1.71 3.33
N LYS A 146 9.32 2.94 3.50
CA LYS A 146 7.91 3.26 3.34
C LYS A 146 7.48 3.26 1.87
N THR A 147 8.37 3.66 0.97
CA THR A 147 8.10 3.71 -0.47
C THR A 147 7.86 2.32 -1.06
N VAL A 148 8.60 1.31 -0.59
CA VAL A 148 8.41 -0.09 -1.05
C VAL A 148 7.09 -0.66 -0.52
N PHE A 149 6.71 -0.33 0.71
CA PHE A 149 5.41 -0.71 1.26
C PHE A 149 4.24 -0.08 0.52
N PHE A 150 4.37 1.19 0.11
CA PHE A 150 3.30 1.91 -0.60
C PHE A 150 3.03 1.34 -1.99
N LEU A 151 4.06 0.92 -2.72
CA LEU A 151 3.92 0.38 -4.08
C LEU A 151 3.30 -1.03 -4.12
N LEU A 152 3.27 -1.76 -3.00
CA LEU A 152 2.71 -3.12 -2.92
C LEU A 152 1.31 -3.18 -2.29
N LEU A 153 0.77 -2.05 -1.81
CA LEU A 153 -0.49 -2.00 -1.04
C LEU A 153 -1.58 -1.09 -1.64
N GLN A 154 -1.40 -0.59 -2.86
CA GLN A 154 -2.43 0.20 -3.55
C GLN A 154 -3.09 -0.57 -4.70
#